data_AF-A0A914D9I5-F1
#
_entry.id   AF-A0A914D9I5-F1
#
_cell.length_a   1.000
_cell.length_b   1.000
_cell.length_c   1.000
_cell.angle_alpha   90.00
_cell.angle_beta   90.00
_cell.angle_gamma   90.00
#
_symmetry.space_group_name_H-M   'P 1'
#
loop_
_entity.id
_entity.type
_entity.pdbx_description
1 polymer ?
#
loop_
_entity_poly.entity_id
_entity_poly.type
_entity_poly.pdbx_seq_one_letter_code
_entity_poly.pdbx_strand_id
1 'polypeptide(L)'
;MCRIDGRNFDETGLDRVLAKENQIFMESKSKSRTYSFFHLFYTAKFASYTIALSFALIVTSIMNYSLLFNMERLSGSIYLNAVFLAGIRYVMNMSIASLERHVKCVGRKMIHLGALIFVEVWLIVLIFIYVTDTTEQYILLLRLAPLLIVGIASQFYIVNGVVSNELFP
;
A
#
# COMPACT_ATOMS: atom_id res chain seq x y z
N MET A 1 42.25 20.15 3.33
CA MET A 1 41.15 20.31 4.30
C MET A 1 39.85 19.93 3.63
N CYS A 2 39.22 18.85 4.10
CA CYS A 2 37.95 18.37 3.57
C CYS A 2 36.79 18.99 4.37
N ARG A 3 35.75 19.52 3.69
CA ARG A 3 34.59 20.15 4.34
C ARG A 3 33.44 19.16 4.42
N ILE A 4 32.96 18.88 5.63
CA ILE A 4 31.74 18.10 5.87
C ILE A 4 30.78 19.00 6.65
N ASP A 5 29.55 19.16 6.15
CA ASP A 5 28.46 19.90 6.80
C ASP A 5 28.84 21.33 7.26
N GLY A 6 29.55 22.06 6.39
CA GLY A 6 29.96 23.45 6.61
C GLY A 6 31.07 23.67 7.64
N ARG A 7 31.56 22.62 8.32
CA ARG A 7 32.62 22.70 9.34
C ARG A 7 33.95 22.18 8.80
N ASN A 8 35.04 22.87 9.16
CA ASN A 8 36.41 22.44 8.83
C ASN A 8 36.86 21.42 9.87
N PHE A 9 37.11 20.20 9.44
CA PHE A 9 37.65 19.14 10.29
C PHE A 9 39.14 18.94 9.98
N ASP A 10 39.93 18.80 11.04
CA ASP A 10 41.30 18.29 10.98
C ASP A 10 41.28 16.78 10.69
N GLU A 11 42.34 16.21 10.10
CA GLU A 11 42.39 14.78 9.70
C GLU A 11 42.13 13.85 10.89
N THR A 12 42.71 14.15 12.06
CA THR A 12 42.43 13.42 13.30
C THR A 12 41.00 13.60 13.82
N GLY A 13 40.34 14.72 13.51
CA GLY A 13 38.93 14.94 13.81
C GLY A 13 38.01 14.10 12.91
N LEU A 14 38.36 13.98 11.64
CA LEU A 14 37.64 13.19 10.65
C LEU A 14 37.72 11.68 10.97
N ASP A 15 38.91 11.19 11.30
CA ASP A 15 39.12 9.78 11.67
C ASP A 15 38.33 9.37 12.92
N ARG A 16 38.17 10.28 13.89
CA ARG A 16 37.37 10.04 15.09
C ARG A 16 35.87 9.95 14.78
N VAL A 17 35.37 10.75 13.85
CA VAL A 17 33.96 10.68 13.42
C VAL A 17 33.72 9.40 12.63
N LEU A 18 34.61 9.08 11.69
CA LEU A 18 34.54 7.83 10.90
C LEU A 18 34.63 6.58 11.79
N ALA A 19 35.54 6.57 12.78
CA ALA A 19 35.64 5.46 13.72
C ALA A 19 34.37 5.30 14.56
N LYS A 20 33.75 6.41 14.97
CA LYS A 20 32.50 6.41 15.76
C LYS A 20 31.31 5.94 14.91
N GLU A 21 31.18 6.39 13.66
CA GLU A 21 30.15 5.92 12.73
C GLU A 21 30.34 4.44 12.39
N ASN A 22 31.57 4.00 12.14
CA ASN A 22 31.88 2.59 11.92
C ASN A 22 31.56 1.73 13.14
N GLN A 23 31.83 2.20 14.37
CA GLN A 23 31.41 1.48 15.58
C GLN A 23 29.89 1.39 15.71
N ILE A 24 29.15 2.48 15.47
CA ILE A 24 27.68 2.47 15.47
C ILE A 24 27.15 1.52 14.38
N PHE A 25 27.79 1.49 13.21
CA PHE A 25 27.46 0.58 12.12
C PHE A 25 27.79 -0.87 12.46
N MET A 26 28.89 -1.15 13.14
CA MET A 26 29.26 -2.51 13.57
C MET A 26 28.39 -3.00 14.73
N GLU A 27 27.99 -2.12 15.66
CA GLU A 27 27.04 -2.44 16.73
C GLU A 27 25.61 -2.65 16.20
N SER A 28 25.19 -1.88 15.20
CA SER A 28 23.89 -2.11 14.54
C SER A 28 23.90 -3.41 13.73
N LYS A 29 25.02 -3.74 13.09
CA LYS A 29 25.24 -5.00 12.37
C LYS A 29 25.45 -6.21 13.30
N SER A 30 25.95 -6.04 14.52
CA SER A 30 26.02 -7.12 15.52
C SER A 30 24.68 -7.34 16.22
N LYS A 31 23.86 -6.29 16.35
CA LYS A 31 22.46 -6.37 16.78
C LYS A 31 21.50 -6.86 15.68
N SER A 32 21.90 -6.87 14.41
CA SER A 32 21.10 -7.50 13.35
C SER A 32 21.15 -9.02 13.53
N ARG A 33 20.31 -9.51 14.44
CA ARG A 33 20.08 -10.95 14.59
C ARG A 33 19.60 -11.47 13.24
N THR A 34 20.21 -12.54 12.77
CA THR A 34 19.81 -13.21 11.54
C THR A 34 18.49 -13.92 11.83
N TYR A 35 17.37 -13.21 11.63
CA TYR A 35 16.05 -13.79 11.77
C TYR A 35 15.79 -14.71 10.59
N SER A 36 15.67 -16.00 10.87
CA SER A 36 15.18 -16.98 9.90
C SER A 36 13.65 -16.97 9.83
N PHE A 37 13.09 -17.34 8.67
CA PHE A 37 11.63 -17.40 8.44
C PHE A 37 10.88 -18.27 9.47
N PHE A 38 11.56 -19.26 10.05
CA PHE A 38 10.98 -20.12 11.09
C PHE A 38 10.61 -19.36 12.37
N HIS A 39 11.26 -18.21 12.66
CA HIS A 39 10.91 -17.39 13.82
C HIS A 39 9.55 -16.70 13.69
N LEU A 40 9.03 -16.57 12.46
CA LEU A 40 7.72 -16.00 12.18
C LEU A 40 6.57 -16.84 12.78
N PHE A 41 6.77 -18.15 12.85
CA PHE A 41 5.76 -19.11 13.32
C PHE A 41 6.03 -19.62 14.74
N TYR A 42 7.05 -19.10 15.41
CA TYR A 42 7.47 -19.58 16.73
C TYR A 42 6.47 -19.26 17.84
N THR A 43 5.77 -18.13 17.72
CA THR A 43 4.72 -17.72 18.67
C THR A 43 3.38 -17.69 17.97
N ALA A 44 2.34 -18.22 18.62
CA ALA A 44 0.97 -18.23 18.07
C ALA A 44 0.47 -16.83 17.66
N LYS A 45 0.91 -15.78 18.36
CA LYS A 45 0.61 -14.38 18.02
C LYS A 45 1.19 -13.98 16.66
N PHE A 46 2.47 -14.24 16.42
CA PHE A 46 3.10 -13.93 15.13
C PHE A 46 2.53 -14.80 14.00
N ALA A 47 2.33 -16.10 14.25
CA ALA A 47 1.67 -16.99 13.30
C ALA A 47 0.27 -16.48 12.90
N SER A 48 -0.54 -16.02 13.87
CA SER A 48 -1.88 -15.48 13.59
C SER A 48 -1.84 -14.23 12.70
N TYR A 49 -0.87 -13.33 12.94
CA TYR A 49 -0.72 -12.13 12.12
C TYR A 49 -0.22 -12.46 10.71
N THR A 50 0.71 -13.39 10.57
CA THR A 50 1.18 -13.85 9.27
C THR A 50 0.04 -14.48 8.49
N ILE A 51 -0.76 -15.36 9.09
CA ILE A 51 -1.91 -15.98 8.43
C ILE A 51 -2.93 -14.91 8.01
N ALA A 52 -3.25 -13.96 8.89
CA ALA A 52 -4.17 -12.88 8.57
C ALA A 52 -3.67 -12.00 7.42
N LEU A 53 -2.39 -11.64 7.42
CA LEU A 53 -1.75 -10.85 6.37
C LEU A 53 -1.70 -11.62 5.04
N SER A 54 -1.32 -12.89 5.06
CA SER A 54 -1.32 -13.74 3.86
C SER A 54 -2.73 -13.89 3.28
N PHE A 55 -3.73 -14.09 4.13
CA PHE A 55 -5.13 -14.12 3.71
C PHE A 55 -5.56 -12.80 3.08
N ALA A 56 -5.25 -11.67 3.72
CA ALA A 56 -5.56 -10.33 3.19
C ALA A 56 -4.91 -10.10 1.82
N LEU A 57 -3.66 -10.52 1.64
CA LEU A 57 -2.95 -10.40 0.35
C LEU A 57 -3.57 -11.30 -0.73
N ILE A 58 -3.97 -12.53 -0.38
CA ILE A 58 -4.67 -13.43 -1.30
C ILE A 58 -6.01 -12.82 -1.75
N VAL A 59 -6.83 -12.36 -0.81
CA VAL A 59 -8.12 -11.73 -1.10
C VAL A 59 -7.95 -10.48 -1.97
N THR A 60 -6.97 -9.63 -1.62
CA THR A 60 -6.65 -8.43 -2.41
C THR A 60 -6.25 -8.81 -3.84
N SER A 61 -5.49 -9.89 -3.99
CA SER A 61 -5.05 -10.37 -5.31
C SER A 61 -6.21 -10.91 -6.12
N ILE A 62 -7.07 -11.75 -5.54
CA ILE A 62 -8.28 -12.23 -6.19
C ILE A 62 -9.12 -11.03 -6.65
N MET A 63 -9.40 -10.07 -5.78
CA MET A 63 -10.17 -8.88 -6.12
C MET A 63 -9.54 -8.07 -7.26
N ASN A 64 -8.23 -7.81 -7.21
CA ASN A 64 -7.53 -7.06 -8.25
C ASN A 64 -7.56 -7.79 -9.60
N TYR A 65 -7.37 -9.11 -9.64
CA TYR A 65 -7.45 -9.90 -10.87
C TYR A 65 -8.89 -10.03 -11.38
N SER A 66 -9.87 -10.29 -10.52
CA SER A 66 -11.29 -10.37 -10.90
C SER A 66 -11.78 -9.09 -11.55
N LEU A 67 -11.33 -7.94 -11.05
CA LEU A 67 -11.68 -6.65 -11.63
C LEU A 67 -10.89 -6.38 -12.91
N LEU A 68 -9.62 -6.79 -13.02
CA LEU A 68 -8.84 -6.69 -14.25
C LEU A 68 -9.48 -7.50 -15.39
N PHE A 69 -10.01 -8.70 -15.11
CA PHE A 69 -10.75 -9.47 -16.11
C PHE A 69 -12.05 -8.80 -16.53
N ASN A 70 -12.71 -8.05 -15.63
CA ASN A 70 -13.87 -7.25 -16.00
C ASN A 70 -13.51 -6.03 -16.86
N MET A 71 -12.27 -5.52 -16.78
CA MET A 71 -11.81 -4.39 -17.59
C MET A 71 -11.78 -4.69 -19.10
N GLU A 72 -11.58 -5.95 -19.49
CA GLU A 72 -11.66 -6.37 -20.90
C GLU A 72 -13.10 -6.35 -21.43
N ARG A 73 -14.09 -6.53 -20.56
CA ARG A 73 -15.52 -6.47 -20.89
C ARG A 73 -16.10 -5.06 -20.77
N LEU A 74 -15.32 -4.12 -20.23
CA LEU A 74 -15.75 -2.73 -20.06
C LEU A 74 -15.79 -2.03 -21.43
N SER A 75 -16.94 -1.42 -21.76
CA SER A 75 -17.13 -0.81 -23.07
C SER A 75 -16.14 0.34 -23.31
N GLY A 76 -15.35 0.26 -24.38
CA GLY A 76 -14.35 1.25 -24.76
C GLY A 76 -13.09 0.61 -25.35
N SER A 77 -12.05 1.42 -25.56
CA SER A 77 -10.72 0.90 -25.92
C SER A 77 -10.03 0.37 -24.69
N ILE A 78 -9.56 -0.88 -24.74
CA ILE A 78 -8.81 -1.53 -23.66
C ILE A 78 -7.62 -0.67 -23.22
N TYR A 79 -6.91 -0.04 -24.18
CA TYR A 79 -5.76 0.81 -23.90
C TYR A 79 -6.13 2.09 -23.15
N LEU A 80 -7.25 2.74 -23.52
CA LEU A 80 -7.72 3.94 -22.81
C LEU A 80 -8.16 3.60 -21.40
N ASN A 81 -8.89 2.49 -21.22
CA ASN A 81 -9.29 2.02 -19.91
C ASN A 81 -8.07 1.71 -19.02
N ALA A 82 -7.01 1.14 -19.58
CA ALA A 82 -5.76 0.90 -18.86
C ALA A 82 -5.05 2.21 -18.44
N VAL A 83 -5.03 3.22 -19.32
CA VAL A 83 -4.47 4.55 -18.98
C VAL A 83 -5.30 5.23 -17.89
N PHE A 84 -6.63 5.23 -17.99
CA PHE A 84 -7.51 5.76 -16.96
C PHE A 84 -7.33 5.02 -15.63
N LEU A 85 -7.22 3.69 -15.68
CA LEU A 85 -6.98 2.89 -14.49
C LEU A 85 -5.67 3.28 -13.81
N ALA A 86 -4.57 3.37 -14.58
CA ALA A 86 -3.27 3.75 -14.04
C ALA A 86 -3.30 5.17 -13.46
N GLY A 87 -3.95 6.11 -14.15
CA GLY A 87 -4.10 7.49 -13.70
C GLY A 87 -4.90 7.60 -12.40
N ILE A 88 -6.08 6.98 -12.34
CA ILE A 88 -6.93 6.96 -11.14
C ILE A 88 -6.19 6.35 -9.97
N ARG A 89 -5.51 5.21 -10.18
CA ARG A 89 -4.71 4.54 -9.15
C ARG A 89 -3.64 5.48 -8.58
N TYR A 90 -2.89 6.16 -9.44
CA TYR A 90 -1.82 7.06 -8.99
C TYR A 90 -2.37 8.27 -8.23
N VAL A 91 -3.43 8.90 -8.76
CA VAL A 91 -4.05 10.08 -8.15
C VAL A 91 -4.66 9.75 -6.79
N MET A 92 -5.42 8.65 -6.68
CA MET A 92 -6.00 8.20 -5.42
C MET A 92 -4.95 7.83 -4.40
N ASN A 93 -3.87 7.16 -4.82
CA ASN A 93 -2.83 6.76 -3.88
C ASN A 93 -2.05 7.96 -3.36
N MET A 94 -1.77 8.94 -4.22
CA MET A 94 -1.09 10.17 -3.83
C MET A 94 -1.97 11.05 -2.93
N SER A 95 -3.29 11.07 -3.15
CA SER A 95 -4.21 11.80 -2.27
C SER A 95 -4.27 11.19 -0.87
N ILE A 96 -4.33 9.85 -0.77
CA ILE A 96 -4.32 9.14 0.51
C ILE A 96 -2.98 9.33 1.24
N ALA A 97 -1.86 9.21 0.54
CA ALA A 97 -0.54 9.45 1.12
C ALA A 97 -0.39 10.89 1.62
N SER A 98 -0.93 11.86 0.87
CA SER A 98 -0.96 13.26 1.31
C SER A 98 -1.85 13.43 2.55
N LEU A 99 -3.02 12.79 2.59
CA LEU A 99 -3.94 12.83 3.72
C LEU A 99 -3.32 12.25 4.99
N GLU A 100 -2.65 11.10 4.88
CA GLU A 100 -1.91 10.47 5.99
C GLU A 100 -0.83 11.40 6.54
N ARG A 101 -0.13 12.13 5.67
CA ARG A 101 0.92 13.08 6.07
C ARG A 101 0.38 14.33 6.77
N HIS A 102 -0.73 14.89 6.29
CA HIS A 102 -1.25 16.17 6.79
C HIS A 102 -2.17 16.00 8.00
N VAL A 103 -2.85 14.87 8.14
CA VAL A 103 -3.85 14.65 9.19
C VAL A 103 -3.34 13.63 10.19
N LYS A 104 -2.82 14.11 11.33
CA LYS A 104 -2.31 13.26 12.43
C LYS A 104 -3.36 12.32 13.02
N CYS A 105 -4.66 12.61 12.86
CA CYS A 105 -5.76 11.76 13.32
C CYS A 105 -6.03 10.56 12.40
N VAL A 106 -5.47 10.51 11.19
CA VAL A 106 -5.69 9.42 10.24
C VAL A 106 -4.62 8.35 10.47
N GLY A 107 -4.93 7.38 11.34
CA GLY A 107 -4.11 6.18 11.49
C GLY A 107 -4.33 5.17 10.36
N ARG A 108 -3.40 4.23 10.20
CA ARG A 108 -3.47 3.17 9.15
C ARG A 108 -4.77 2.35 9.17
N LYS A 109 -5.30 2.05 10.36
CA LYS A 109 -6.57 1.34 10.52
C LYS A 109 -7.74 2.12 9.90
N MET A 110 -7.74 3.45 10.01
CA MET A 110 -8.79 4.31 9.45
C MET A 110 -8.70 4.37 7.93
N ILE A 111 -7.49 4.43 7.36
CA ILE A 111 -7.27 4.38 5.91
C ILE A 111 -7.78 3.04 5.35
N HIS A 112 -7.40 1.93 5.98
CA HIS A 112 -7.83 0.61 5.54
C HIS A 112 -9.35 0.43 5.66
N LEU A 113 -9.96 0.89 6.76
CA LEU A 113 -11.41 0.83 6.95
C LEU A 113 -12.15 1.72 5.94
N GLY A 114 -11.66 2.93 5.70
CA GLY A 114 -12.23 3.86 4.73
C GLY A 114 -12.17 3.31 3.30
N ALA A 115 -11.04 2.70 2.92
CA ALA A 115 -10.90 2.02 1.63
C ALA A 115 -11.89 0.85 1.48
N LEU A 116 -12.09 0.07 2.54
CA LEU A 116 -13.04 -1.05 2.55
C LEU A 116 -14.49 -0.58 2.39
N ILE A 117 -14.90 0.42 3.18
CA ILE A 117 -16.23 1.03 3.10
C ILE A 117 -16.47 1.63 1.71
N PHE A 118 -15.46 2.31 1.14
CA PHE A 118 -15.58 2.87 -0.20
C PHE A 118 -15.86 1.79 -1.25
N VAL A 119 -15.09 0.70 -1.24
CA VAL A 119 -15.29 -0.43 -2.16
C VAL A 119 -16.69 -1.04 -1.98
N GLU A 120 -17.10 -1.26 -0.73
CA GLU A 120 -18.41 -1.83 -0.41
C GLU A 120 -19.57 -0.96 -0.91
N VAL A 121 -19.53 0.35 -0.69
CA VAL A 121 -20.55 1.29 -1.17
C VAL A 121 -20.66 1.26 -2.69
N TRP A 122 -19.53 1.28 -3.42
CA TRP A 122 -19.56 1.23 -4.88
C TRP A 122 -20.08 -0.10 -5.41
N LEU A 123 -19.76 -1.22 -4.76
CA LEU A 123 -20.32 -2.52 -5.12
C LEU A 123 -21.84 -2.58 -4.90
N ILE A 124 -22.34 -2.01 -3.80
CA ILE A 124 -23.79 -1.92 -3.54
C ILE A 124 -24.48 -1.07 -4.61
N VAL A 125 -23.90 0.06 -4.99
CA VAL A 125 -24.44 0.92 -6.06
C VAL A 125 -24.48 0.18 -7.40
N LEU A 126 -23.42 -0.57 -7.73
CA LEU A 126 -23.39 -1.39 -8.95
C LEU A 126 -24.48 -2.46 -8.93
N ILE A 127 -24.59 -3.22 -7.82
CA ILE A 127 -25.62 -4.25 -7.66
C ILE A 127 -27.02 -3.64 -7.81
N PHE A 128 -27.27 -2.49 -7.17
CA PHE A 128 -28.55 -1.79 -7.27
C PHE A 128 -28.92 -1.47 -8.72
N ILE A 129 -27.98 -0.89 -9.49
CA ILE A 129 -28.20 -0.54 -10.90
C ILE A 129 -28.49 -1.78 -11.76
N TYR A 130 -27.80 -2.89 -11.48
CA TYR A 130 -28.05 -4.16 -12.18
C TYR A 130 -29.41 -4.76 -11.83
N VAL A 131 -29.85 -4.66 -10.56
CA VAL A 131 -31.15 -5.21 -10.12
C VAL A 131 -32.32 -4.38 -10.63
N THR A 132 -32.17 -3.06 -10.72
CA THR A 132 -33.24 -2.16 -11.23
C THR A 132 -33.31 -2.09 -12.75
N ASP A 133 -32.42 -2.77 -13.47
CA ASP A 133 -32.29 -2.76 -14.93
C ASP A 133 -32.17 -1.35 -15.55
N THR A 134 -31.64 -0.40 -14.77
CA THR A 134 -31.45 1.00 -15.20
C THR A 134 -30.06 1.22 -15.80
N THR A 135 -29.48 0.19 -16.42
CA THR A 135 -28.09 0.18 -16.91
C THR A 135 -27.86 1.24 -17.99
N GLU A 136 -28.79 1.38 -18.93
CA GLU A 136 -28.74 2.37 -20.02
C GLU A 136 -28.68 3.82 -19.52
N GLN A 137 -29.36 4.13 -18.40
CA GLN A 137 -29.39 5.48 -17.84
C GLN A 137 -28.08 5.83 -17.11
N TYR A 138 -27.39 4.83 -16.54
CA TYR A 138 -26.21 5.01 -15.71
C TYR A 138 -24.93 4.45 -16.34
N ILE A 139 -24.84 4.45 -17.68
CA ILE A 139 -23.74 3.83 -18.43
C ILE A 139 -22.36 4.41 -18.06
N LEU A 140 -22.28 5.71 -17.78
CA LEU A 140 -21.03 6.35 -17.35
C LEU A 140 -20.61 5.87 -15.96
N LEU A 141 -21.57 5.71 -15.06
CA LEU A 141 -21.31 5.28 -13.70
C LEU A 141 -20.89 3.80 -13.66
N LEU A 142 -21.51 2.96 -14.50
CA LEU A 142 -21.10 1.56 -14.72
C LEU A 142 -19.68 1.42 -15.28
N ARG A 143 -19.19 2.42 -16.04
CA ARG A 143 -17.79 2.45 -16.50
C ARG A 143 -16.83 2.98 -15.43
N LEU A 144 -17.19 4.05 -14.73
CA LEU A 144 -16.29 4.69 -13.77
C LEU A 144 -16.18 3.93 -12.44
N ALA A 145 -17.28 3.35 -11.94
CA ALA A 145 -17.29 2.69 -10.64
C ALA A 145 -16.29 1.52 -10.55
N PRO A 146 -16.20 0.59 -11.51
CA PRO A 146 -15.17 -0.45 -11.48
C PRO A 146 -13.75 0.11 -11.52
N LEU A 147 -13.50 1.18 -12.30
CA LEU A 147 -12.20 1.84 -12.35
C LEU A 147 -11.80 2.43 -10.99
N LEU A 148 -12.74 3.04 -10.28
CA LEU A 148 -12.53 3.59 -8.93
C LEU A 148 -12.27 2.47 -7.91
N ILE A 149 -13.03 1.38 -7.97
CA ILE A 149 -12.84 0.21 -7.09
C ILE A 149 -11.43 -0.37 -7.28
N VAL A 150 -10.97 -0.57 -8.53
CA VAL A 150 -9.61 -1.08 -8.81
C VAL A 150 -8.52 -0.09 -8.42
N GLY A 151 -8.80 1.22 -8.54
CA GLY A 151 -7.92 2.27 -8.06
C GLY A 151 -7.64 2.10 -6.57
N ILE A 152 -8.70 2.01 -5.76
CA ILE A 152 -8.62 1.81 -4.30
C ILE A 152 -8.08 0.43 -3.93
N ALA A 153 -8.32 -0.62 -4.73
CA ALA A 153 -7.79 -1.96 -4.44
C ALA A 153 -6.27 -1.99 -4.22
N SER A 154 -5.53 -1.09 -4.86
CA SER A 154 -4.08 -0.95 -4.66
C SER A 154 -3.68 -0.46 -3.27
N GLN A 155 -4.57 0.25 -2.57
CA GLN A 155 -4.33 0.68 -1.18
C GLN A 155 -4.22 -0.49 -0.23
N PHE A 156 -4.97 -1.57 -0.46
CA PHE A 156 -4.86 -2.77 0.37
C PHE A 156 -3.45 -3.37 0.26
N TYR A 157 -2.81 -3.35 -0.91
CA TYR A 157 -1.42 -3.80 -1.04
C TYR A 157 -0.45 -2.89 -0.28
N ILE A 158 -0.60 -1.57 -0.41
CA ILE A 158 0.28 -0.60 0.25
C ILE A 158 0.16 -0.74 1.78
N VAL A 159 -1.06 -0.73 2.29
CA VAL A 159 -1.30 -0.82 3.74
C VAL A 159 -0.85 -2.18 4.29
N ASN A 160 -1.18 -3.29 3.61
CA ASN A 160 -0.72 -4.61 4.06
C ASN A 160 0.81 -4.72 4.03
N GLY A 161 1.49 -4.17 3.01
CA GLY A 161 2.95 -4.14 2.93
C GLY A 161 3.57 -3.33 4.07
N VAL A 162 3.02 -2.15 4.36
CA VAL A 162 3.47 -1.28 5.45
C VAL A 162 3.25 -1.94 6.82
N VAL A 163 2.06 -2.52 7.05
CA VAL A 163 1.75 -3.27 8.28
C VAL A 163 2.68 -4.48 8.44
N SER A 164 3.01 -5.18 7.36
CA SER A 164 3.99 -6.28 7.39
C SER A 164 5.35 -5.81 7.88
N ASN A 165 5.84 -4.68 7.35
CA ASN A 165 7.14 -4.12 7.73
C ASN A 165 7.15 -3.58 9.17
N GLU A 166 6.01 -3.12 9.70
CA GLU A 166 5.90 -2.73 11.11
C GLU A 166 5.84 -3.91 12.07
N LEU A 167 5.20 -5.00 11.66
CA LEU A 167 5.08 -6.20 12.48
C LEU A 167 6.39 -7.00 12.53
N PHE A 168 7.14 -6.98 11.43
CA PHE A 168 8.38 -7.73 11.24
C PHE A 168 9.49 -6.79 10.73
N PRO A 169 10.03 -5.92 11.60
CA PRO A 169 11.05 -4.95 11.25
C PRO A 169 12.44 -5.57 11.00
#